data_AF-A0A966SNS9-F1
#
_entry.id   AF-A0A966SNS9-F1
#
_cell.length_a   1.000
_cell.length_b   1.000
_cell.length_c   1.000
_cell.angle_alpha   90.00
_cell.angle_beta   90.00
_cell.angle_gamma   90.00
#
_symmetry.space_group_name_H-M   'P 1'
#
loop_
_entity.id
_entity.type
_entity.pdbx_description
1 polymer ?
#
loop_
_entity_poly.entity_id
_entity_poly.type
_entity_poly.pdbx_seq_one_letter_code
_entity_poly.pdbx_strand_id
1 'polypeptide(L)'
;PWNGCCSLKHLKEGSFVGHPASYNWYPFAPGVKAPELKPNTNSRMGVEKKRVKELVPPAVKFPYIKMGRSISGFRLNQTGGKFGPFDGQLFLGDYSLSLVMRATTELVNGVWQGACYPFREGLATGIMNVEFSPKGQLIAGGFTTSRQWPVRGTEPFALQRIDWNGVVPFEIKEINIKPDGFLITFTKPVDKAVAARPDAYNITTYTHIYHGAYGSPEVDQTTARVLRAVPSADGLSVRVQLETIMEDHIHDFDLAKIVAPDGGRLVHSKAYYTVNEIPGR
;
A
#
# COMPACT_ATOMS: atom_id res chain seq x y z
N PRO A 1 1.50 9.97 18.58
CA PRO A 1 1.29 9.21 17.32
C PRO A 1 1.64 10.11 16.16
N TRP A 2 2.56 9.70 15.30
CA TRP A 2 3.08 10.50 14.19
C TRP A 2 2.83 9.79 12.86
N ASN A 3 1.68 9.14 12.80
CA ASN A 3 1.22 8.32 11.69
C ASN A 3 -0.25 8.71 11.43
N GLY A 4 -0.53 9.21 10.23
CA GLY A 4 -1.92 9.54 9.83
C GLY A 4 -2.74 8.31 9.47
N CYS A 5 -2.08 7.23 9.08
CA CYS A 5 -2.67 5.95 8.71
C CYS A 5 -1.68 4.81 9.02
N CYS A 6 -2.14 3.56 8.87
CA CYS A 6 -1.25 2.41 8.98
C CYS A 6 -0.18 2.49 7.89
N SER A 7 1.03 2.00 8.15
CA SER A 7 2.10 2.10 7.17
C SER A 7 3.14 0.99 7.29
N LEU A 8 3.69 0.60 6.14
CA LEU A 8 4.88 -0.26 6.03
C LEU A 8 6.11 0.65 6.06
N LYS A 9 7.02 0.42 7.00
CA LYS A 9 8.21 1.23 7.19
C LYS A 9 9.47 0.39 6.96
N HIS A 10 10.40 0.93 6.18
CA HIS A 10 11.72 0.33 6.04
C HIS A 10 12.56 0.70 7.27
N LEU A 11 12.92 -0.31 8.06
CA LEU A 11 13.82 -0.13 9.20
C LEU A 11 15.26 -0.28 8.70
N LYS A 12 16.01 0.81 8.73
CA LYS A 12 17.43 0.85 8.38
C LYS A 12 18.23 1.39 9.57
N GLU A 13 19.41 0.87 9.81
CA GLU A 13 20.33 1.44 10.80
C GLU A 13 20.57 2.94 10.52
N GLY A 14 20.56 3.74 11.59
CA GLY A 14 20.68 5.21 11.50
C GLY A 14 19.41 5.94 11.05
N SER A 15 18.32 5.24 10.73
CA SER A 15 17.05 5.88 10.37
C SER A 15 16.22 6.30 11.59
N PHE A 16 15.53 7.41 11.44
CA PHE A 16 14.47 7.87 12.33
C PHE A 16 13.12 7.61 11.65
N VAL A 17 12.29 6.75 12.26
CA VAL A 17 10.99 6.33 11.70
C VAL A 17 9.79 7.06 12.31
N GLY A 18 10.04 8.30 12.74
CA GLY A 18 9.03 9.34 12.84
C GLY A 18 8.32 9.50 14.19
N HIS A 19 8.72 8.82 15.28
CA HIS A 19 8.12 9.09 16.60
C HIS A 19 9.09 9.85 17.53
N PRO A 20 9.00 11.18 17.66
CA PRO A 20 9.90 12.02 18.47
C PRO A 20 10.09 11.61 19.93
N ALA A 21 9.18 10.86 20.55
CA ALA A 21 9.45 10.30 21.88
C ALA A 21 10.63 9.32 21.90
N SER A 22 11.03 8.79 20.73
CA SER A 22 12.23 7.96 20.59
C SER A 22 13.52 8.72 20.95
N TYR A 23 13.51 10.07 20.90
CA TYR A 23 14.71 10.86 21.17
C TYR A 23 15.22 10.71 22.60
N ASN A 24 14.31 10.43 23.54
CA ASN A 24 14.65 10.23 24.95
C ASN A 24 15.54 8.99 25.18
N TRP A 25 15.63 8.09 24.19
CA TRP A 25 16.33 6.81 24.32
C TRP A 25 17.73 6.80 23.71
N TYR A 26 18.11 7.79 22.88
CA TYR A 26 19.46 7.86 22.29
C TYR A 26 20.60 7.89 23.33
N PRO A 27 20.48 8.56 24.50
CA PRO A 27 21.52 8.50 25.53
C PRO A 27 21.82 7.09 26.03
N PHE A 28 20.90 6.14 25.83
CA PHE A 28 21.01 4.75 26.25
C PHE A 28 21.31 3.79 25.09
N ALA A 29 21.59 4.30 23.89
CA ALA A 29 21.88 3.52 22.68
C ALA A 29 23.32 3.79 22.19
N PRO A 30 24.33 3.07 22.72
CA PRO A 30 25.72 3.24 22.31
C PRO A 30 25.90 3.09 20.80
N GLY A 31 26.68 3.99 20.19
CA GLY A 31 26.95 3.98 18.75
C GLY A 31 25.87 4.62 17.87
N VAL A 32 24.71 4.98 18.43
CA VAL A 32 23.63 5.62 17.68
C VAL A 32 23.58 7.12 17.99
N LYS A 33 23.84 7.96 16.99
CA LYS A 33 23.71 9.41 17.12
C LYS A 33 22.25 9.83 17.00
N ALA A 34 21.80 10.67 17.91
CA ALA A 34 20.50 11.32 17.79
C ALA A 34 20.50 12.27 16.58
N PRO A 35 19.40 12.35 15.81
CA PRO A 35 19.25 13.40 14.80
C PRO A 35 19.37 14.78 15.45
N GLU A 36 20.03 15.71 14.76
CA GLU A 36 20.22 17.08 15.25
C GLU A 36 18.90 17.85 15.34
N LEU A 37 17.98 17.56 14.41
CA LEU A 37 16.70 18.24 14.30
C LEU A 37 15.55 17.30 14.63
N LYS A 38 14.61 17.80 15.43
CA LYS A 38 13.31 17.16 15.63
C LYS A 38 12.33 17.64 14.55
N PRO A 39 11.46 16.76 14.03
CA PRO A 39 10.42 17.21 13.13
C PRO A 39 9.43 18.14 13.84
N ASN A 40 8.88 19.09 13.10
CA ASN A 40 7.78 19.92 13.56
C ASN A 40 6.44 19.17 13.49
N THR A 41 5.58 19.43 14.47
CA THR A 41 4.18 18.99 14.43
C THR A 41 3.36 19.89 13.49
N ASN A 42 2.22 19.39 13.00
CA ASN A 42 1.35 20.08 12.04
C ASN A 42 2.04 20.41 10.70
N SER A 43 2.92 19.53 10.25
CA SER A 43 3.66 19.64 8.98
C SER A 43 3.22 18.57 7.99
N ARG A 44 4.05 18.27 6.99
CA ARG A 44 3.93 17.15 6.04
C ARG A 44 5.20 16.32 6.05
N MET A 45 5.08 15.02 5.83
CA MET A 45 6.23 14.11 5.86
C MET A 45 7.27 14.50 4.80
N GLY A 46 6.82 14.90 3.61
CA GLY A 46 7.67 15.37 2.51
C GLY A 46 8.43 16.66 2.83
N VAL A 47 7.90 17.50 3.73
CA VAL A 47 8.57 18.70 4.22
C VAL A 47 9.60 18.34 5.30
N GLU A 48 9.18 17.54 6.29
CA GLU A 48 10.07 17.21 7.41
C GLU A 48 11.22 16.28 7.02
N LYS A 49 11.04 15.38 6.03
CA LYS A 49 12.15 14.53 5.53
C LYS A 49 13.31 15.35 4.93
N LYS A 50 13.02 16.56 4.42
CA LYS A 50 14.04 17.46 3.86
C LYS A 50 14.83 18.19 4.95
N ARG A 51 14.24 18.32 6.15
CA ARG A 51 14.86 18.97 7.31
C ARG A 51 15.61 17.97 8.17
N VAL A 52 14.96 16.86 8.52
CA VAL A 52 15.53 15.78 9.35
C VAL A 52 16.00 14.69 8.41
N LYS A 53 17.30 14.66 8.07
CA LYS A 53 17.85 13.76 7.04
C LYS A 53 17.71 12.28 7.40
N GLU A 54 17.66 11.98 8.69
CA GLU A 54 17.44 10.65 9.23
C GLU A 54 15.97 10.22 9.12
N LEU A 55 15.03 11.15 8.91
CA LEU A 55 13.60 10.85 8.82
C LEU A 55 13.30 10.09 7.52
N VAL A 56 13.04 8.80 7.66
CA VAL A 56 12.67 7.93 6.54
C VAL A 56 11.14 7.88 6.43
N PRO A 57 10.55 8.30 5.29
CA PRO A 57 9.11 8.19 5.10
C PRO A 57 8.68 6.72 4.99
N PRO A 58 7.42 6.39 5.30
CA PRO A 58 6.93 5.02 5.12
C PRO A 58 6.97 4.60 3.64
N ALA A 59 7.29 3.34 3.40
CA ALA A 59 7.32 2.77 2.05
C ALA A 59 5.91 2.66 1.46
N VAL A 60 4.94 2.20 2.27
CA VAL A 60 3.54 2.13 1.85
C VAL A 60 2.68 2.71 2.96
N LYS A 61 1.90 3.73 2.64
CA LYS A 61 0.81 4.24 3.48
C LYS A 61 -0.46 3.49 3.10
N PHE A 62 -1.16 2.90 4.08
CA PHE A 62 -2.41 2.17 3.87
C PHE A 62 -3.58 3.04 4.30
N PRO A 63 -4.41 3.55 3.36
CA PRO A 63 -5.46 4.48 3.70
C PRO A 63 -6.49 3.91 4.69
N TYR A 64 -6.80 4.70 5.71
CA TYR A 64 -7.68 4.31 6.80
C TYR A 64 -9.09 3.98 6.30
N ILE A 65 -9.71 2.92 6.82
CA ILE A 65 -11.01 2.35 6.40
C ILE A 65 -10.98 1.71 5.01
N LYS A 66 -10.30 2.32 4.03
CA LYS A 66 -10.22 1.83 2.64
C LYS A 66 -9.37 0.55 2.55
N MET A 67 -8.25 0.50 3.27
CA MET A 67 -7.30 -0.62 3.29
C MET A 67 -7.18 -1.30 4.65
N GLY A 68 -8.10 -1.04 5.57
CA GLY A 68 -7.99 -1.50 6.96
C GLY A 68 -7.99 -0.35 7.97
N ARG A 69 -8.08 -0.69 9.25
CA ARG A 69 -7.98 0.27 10.36
C ARG A 69 -6.87 -0.07 11.33
N SER A 70 -6.46 -1.34 11.38
CA SER A 70 -5.48 -1.89 12.31
C SER A 70 -4.75 -3.03 11.61
N ILE A 71 -3.87 -2.63 10.69
CA ILE A 71 -3.07 -3.57 9.91
C ILE A 71 -2.12 -4.31 10.85
N SER A 72 -2.04 -5.61 10.64
CA SER A 72 -1.36 -6.56 11.50
C SER A 72 -0.21 -7.25 10.75
N GLY A 73 0.20 -8.44 11.21
CA GLY A 73 1.31 -9.19 10.64
C GLY A 73 1.22 -9.37 9.13
N PHE A 74 2.39 -9.49 8.51
CA PHE A 74 2.54 -9.65 7.08
C PHE A 74 3.53 -10.75 6.70
N ARG A 75 3.40 -11.25 5.48
CA ARG A 75 4.34 -12.21 4.87
C ARG A 75 4.56 -11.94 3.40
N LEU A 76 5.78 -12.20 2.95
CA LEU A 76 6.14 -12.23 1.54
C LEU A 76 5.65 -13.54 0.92
N ASN A 77 4.95 -13.47 -0.20
CA ASN A 77 4.61 -14.65 -0.97
C ASN A 77 5.85 -15.18 -1.71
N GLN A 78 6.41 -16.28 -1.21
CA GLN A 78 7.53 -17.00 -1.83
C GLN A 78 7.11 -18.40 -2.26
N THR A 79 5.83 -18.58 -2.57
CA THR A 79 5.27 -19.91 -2.80
C THR A 79 5.57 -20.49 -4.19
N GLY A 80 6.16 -19.70 -5.10
CA GLY A 80 6.59 -20.16 -6.42
C GLY A 80 5.40 -20.49 -7.32
N GLY A 81 4.37 -19.64 -7.29
CA GLY A 81 3.18 -19.72 -8.12
C GLY A 81 2.08 -20.58 -7.52
N LYS A 82 2.28 -21.17 -6.33
CA LYS A 82 1.27 -21.99 -5.65
C LYS A 82 0.14 -21.15 -5.05
N PHE A 83 0.33 -19.83 -4.90
CA PHE A 83 -0.69 -18.89 -4.43
C PHE A 83 -0.96 -17.77 -5.43
N GLY A 84 -1.46 -18.13 -6.61
CA GLY A 84 -1.87 -17.18 -7.64
C GLY A 84 -0.70 -16.42 -8.27
N PRO A 85 -0.99 -15.39 -9.09
CA PRO A 85 0.00 -14.66 -9.89
C PRO A 85 0.77 -13.59 -9.10
N PHE A 86 0.81 -13.68 -7.76
CA PHE A 86 1.28 -12.62 -6.85
C PHE A 86 2.54 -13.02 -6.07
N ASP A 87 3.40 -13.85 -6.65
CA ASP A 87 4.72 -14.13 -6.08
C ASP A 87 5.52 -12.84 -5.91
N GLY A 88 6.31 -12.77 -4.83
CA GLY A 88 7.12 -11.61 -4.48
C GLY A 88 6.33 -10.45 -3.87
N GLN A 89 5.03 -10.59 -3.67
CA GLN A 89 4.20 -9.55 -3.04
C GLN A 89 4.00 -9.81 -1.55
N LEU A 90 3.80 -8.74 -0.78
CA LEU A 90 3.46 -8.81 0.64
C LEU A 90 1.96 -9.04 0.79
N PHE A 91 1.57 -9.92 1.71
CA PHE A 91 0.21 -10.12 2.17
C PHE A 91 0.13 -9.68 3.63
N LEU A 92 -0.86 -8.86 3.96
CA LEU A 92 -1.04 -8.28 5.30
C LEU A 92 -2.47 -8.52 5.78
N GLY A 93 -2.62 -8.86 7.06
CA GLY A 93 -3.94 -8.94 7.70
C GLY A 93 -4.40 -7.60 8.26
N ASP A 94 -5.70 -7.42 8.46
CA ASP A 94 -6.27 -6.33 9.25
C ASP A 94 -7.16 -6.87 10.38
N TYR A 95 -6.93 -6.36 11.59
CA TYR A 95 -7.67 -6.75 12.78
C TYR A 95 -9.13 -6.26 12.72
N SER A 96 -9.36 -4.97 12.46
CA SER A 96 -10.71 -4.40 12.61
C SER A 96 -11.69 -4.79 11.52
N LEU A 97 -11.23 -4.93 10.28
CA LEU A 97 -12.07 -5.19 9.11
C LEU A 97 -12.03 -6.67 8.69
N SER A 98 -11.25 -7.50 9.37
CA SER A 98 -11.19 -8.95 9.13
C SER A 98 -10.92 -9.27 7.65
N LEU A 99 -9.86 -8.66 7.13
CA LEU A 99 -9.47 -8.77 5.72
C LEU A 99 -7.98 -9.03 5.57
N VAL A 100 -7.60 -9.45 4.37
CA VAL A 100 -6.24 -9.54 3.87
C VAL A 100 -6.10 -8.60 2.68
N MET A 101 -4.95 -7.94 2.60
CA MET A 101 -4.56 -7.07 1.49
C MET A 101 -3.19 -7.45 0.95
N ARG A 102 -2.85 -6.93 -0.22
CA ARG A 102 -1.52 -7.04 -0.81
C ARG A 102 -0.78 -5.72 -0.77
N ALA A 103 0.54 -5.77 -0.81
CA ALA A 103 1.39 -4.63 -1.11
C ALA A 103 2.60 -5.02 -1.96
N THR A 104 3.07 -4.07 -2.76
CA THR A 104 4.33 -4.14 -3.51
C THR A 104 5.21 -2.97 -3.12
N THR A 105 6.52 -3.12 -3.29
CA THR A 105 7.51 -2.09 -3.00
C THR A 105 8.52 -1.97 -4.12
N GLU A 106 9.01 -0.77 -4.35
CA GLU A 106 10.12 -0.48 -5.26
C GLU A 106 11.08 0.53 -4.62
N LEU A 107 12.34 0.50 -5.04
CA LEU A 107 13.38 1.40 -4.57
C LEU A 107 13.60 2.50 -5.61
N VAL A 108 13.31 3.75 -5.25
CA VAL A 108 13.42 4.92 -6.13
C VAL A 108 14.32 5.94 -5.45
N ASN A 109 15.40 6.35 -6.12
CA ASN A 109 16.40 7.29 -5.57
C ASN A 109 16.90 6.90 -4.16
N GLY A 110 17.00 5.60 -3.88
CA GLY A 110 17.43 5.08 -2.57
C GLY A 110 16.35 5.10 -1.47
N VAL A 111 15.12 5.50 -1.79
CA VAL A 111 13.98 5.50 -0.87
C VAL A 111 12.99 4.42 -1.28
N TRP A 112 12.60 3.57 -0.32
CA TRP A 112 11.54 2.59 -0.56
C TRP A 112 10.19 3.28 -0.63
N GLN A 113 9.39 2.89 -1.61
CA GLN A 113 8.00 3.29 -1.76
C GLN A 113 7.19 2.18 -2.42
N GLY A 114 5.88 2.34 -2.62
CA GLY A 114 5.10 1.33 -3.30
C GLY A 114 3.59 1.49 -3.16
N ALA A 115 2.87 0.42 -3.43
CA ALA A 115 1.42 0.43 -3.49
C ALA A 115 0.78 -0.72 -2.70
N CYS A 116 -0.48 -0.51 -2.31
CA CYS A 116 -1.31 -1.53 -1.69
C CYS A 116 -2.62 -1.76 -2.47
N TYR A 117 -3.13 -2.99 -2.36
CA TYR A 117 -4.23 -3.52 -3.15
C TYR A 117 -5.17 -4.34 -2.26
N PRO A 118 -6.50 -4.16 -2.35
CA PRO A 118 -7.44 -5.07 -1.72
C PRO A 118 -7.23 -6.52 -2.21
N PHE A 119 -7.60 -7.51 -1.40
CA PHE A 119 -7.46 -8.92 -1.78
C PHE A 119 -8.59 -9.82 -1.30
N ARG A 120 -8.82 -9.94 0.01
CA ARG A 120 -9.88 -10.83 0.53
C ARG A 120 -10.50 -10.29 1.80
N GLU A 121 -11.82 -10.32 1.87
CA GLU A 121 -12.59 -9.98 3.06
C GLU A 121 -13.50 -11.14 3.49
N GLY A 122 -14.24 -10.93 4.59
CA GLY A 122 -15.17 -11.92 5.14
C GLY A 122 -14.48 -12.98 5.99
N LEU A 123 -13.33 -12.64 6.58
CA LEU A 123 -12.66 -13.53 7.53
C LEU A 123 -13.41 -13.49 8.88
N ALA A 124 -13.32 -14.60 9.58
CA ALA A 124 -14.18 -14.91 10.72
C ALA A 124 -13.82 -14.12 11.98
N THR A 125 -12.59 -13.61 12.08
CA THR A 125 -12.06 -12.92 13.27
C THR A 125 -11.14 -11.76 12.89
N GLY A 126 -10.62 -11.04 13.88
CA GLY A 126 -9.62 -10.01 13.66
C GLY A 126 -8.27 -10.65 13.30
N ILE A 127 -7.73 -10.34 12.12
CA ILE A 127 -6.49 -10.96 11.67
C ILE A 127 -5.32 -10.29 12.36
N MET A 128 -4.47 -11.10 12.97
CA MET A 128 -3.25 -10.67 13.68
C MET A 128 -1.99 -11.09 12.95
N ASN A 129 -2.04 -12.20 12.24
CA ASN A 129 -0.93 -12.68 11.43
C ASN A 129 -1.42 -13.45 10.22
N VAL A 130 -0.59 -13.49 9.19
CA VAL A 130 -0.74 -14.36 8.02
C VAL A 130 0.53 -15.17 7.82
N GLU A 131 0.42 -16.37 7.26
CA GLU A 131 1.56 -17.25 6.98
C GLU A 131 1.31 -18.11 5.75
N PHE A 132 2.34 -18.36 4.94
CA PHE A 132 2.23 -19.31 3.84
C PHE A 132 2.59 -20.72 4.32
N SER A 133 1.71 -21.69 4.08
CA SER A 133 2.01 -23.09 4.35
C SER A 133 3.10 -23.61 3.40
N PRO A 134 3.82 -24.70 3.73
CA PRO A 134 4.76 -25.34 2.80
C PRO A 134 4.12 -25.80 1.47
N LYS A 135 2.78 -25.97 1.46
CA LYS A 135 1.99 -26.32 0.27
C LYS A 135 1.54 -25.09 -0.53
N GLY A 136 1.83 -23.88 -0.07
CA GLY A 136 1.52 -22.62 -0.75
C GLY A 136 0.15 -22.04 -0.42
N GLN A 137 -0.49 -22.46 0.68
CA GLN A 137 -1.78 -21.89 1.08
C GLN A 137 -1.57 -20.72 2.03
N LEU A 138 -2.41 -19.70 1.95
CA LEU A 138 -2.34 -18.59 2.89
C LEU A 138 -3.16 -18.93 4.14
N ILE A 139 -2.51 -18.97 5.29
CA ILE A 139 -3.12 -19.15 6.60
C ILE A 139 -3.29 -17.77 7.22
N ALA A 140 -4.51 -17.40 7.60
CA ALA A 140 -4.82 -16.17 8.32
C ALA A 140 -5.34 -16.52 9.71
N GLY A 141 -4.77 -15.91 10.75
CA GLY A 141 -5.09 -16.24 12.13
C GLY A 141 -5.19 -15.00 13.01
N GLY A 142 -6.03 -15.10 14.03
CA GLY A 142 -6.12 -14.08 15.04
C GLY A 142 -7.30 -14.31 15.98
N PHE A 143 -7.77 -13.21 16.56
CA PHE A 143 -8.78 -13.21 17.61
C PHE A 143 -9.59 -11.91 17.54
N THR A 144 -10.69 -11.88 18.26
CA THR A 144 -11.38 -10.65 18.60
C THR A 144 -11.54 -10.57 20.12
N THR A 145 -11.49 -9.36 20.66
CA THR A 145 -11.82 -9.11 22.06
C THR A 145 -13.21 -8.50 22.13
N SER A 146 -14.11 -9.11 22.92
CA SER A 146 -15.51 -8.67 23.04
C SER A 146 -15.70 -7.34 23.76
N ARG A 147 -14.62 -6.62 24.12
CA ARG A 147 -14.69 -5.49 25.06
C ARG A 147 -13.91 -4.22 24.71
N GLN A 148 -13.08 -4.19 23.67
CA GLN A 148 -12.16 -3.05 23.48
C GLN A 148 -12.11 -2.51 22.07
N TRP A 149 -11.96 -3.38 21.06
CA TRP A 149 -11.68 -2.93 19.70
C TRP A 149 -12.69 -3.54 18.73
N PRO A 150 -13.43 -2.73 17.95
CA PRO A 150 -14.42 -3.25 17.02
C PRO A 150 -13.73 -4.08 15.93
N VAL A 151 -14.27 -5.28 15.71
CA VAL A 151 -13.85 -6.24 14.69
C VAL A 151 -15.07 -6.64 13.87
N ARG A 152 -14.91 -6.74 12.56
CA ARG A 152 -15.98 -7.15 11.63
C ARG A 152 -16.33 -8.63 11.79
N GLY A 153 -15.33 -9.50 11.89
CA GLY A 153 -15.50 -10.92 12.17
C GLY A 153 -15.95 -11.19 13.60
N THR A 154 -16.89 -12.12 13.76
CA THR A 154 -17.57 -12.40 15.04
C THR A 154 -16.98 -13.54 15.84
N GLU A 155 -16.15 -14.39 15.22
CA GLU A 155 -15.56 -15.54 15.90
C GLU A 155 -14.49 -15.08 16.90
N PRO A 156 -14.51 -15.59 18.16
CA PRO A 156 -13.60 -15.17 19.23
C PRO A 156 -12.13 -15.41 18.85
N PHE A 157 -11.87 -16.47 18.11
CA PHE A 157 -10.58 -16.82 17.52
C PHE A 157 -10.81 -17.70 16.30
N ALA A 158 -9.92 -17.61 15.32
CA ALA A 158 -9.96 -18.48 14.15
C ALA A 158 -8.57 -18.66 13.56
N LEU A 159 -8.36 -19.85 12.99
CA LEU A 159 -7.28 -20.12 12.04
C LEU A 159 -7.94 -20.54 10.72
N GLN A 160 -7.82 -19.70 9.70
CA GLN A 160 -8.47 -19.91 8.41
C GLN A 160 -7.43 -20.13 7.33
N ARG A 161 -7.69 -21.12 6.47
CA ARG A 161 -6.91 -21.37 5.26
C ARG A 161 -7.63 -20.73 4.08
N ILE A 162 -6.88 -20.00 3.26
CA ILE A 162 -7.30 -19.48 1.97
C ILE A 162 -6.58 -20.31 0.92
N ASP A 163 -7.34 -21.03 0.10
CA ASP A 163 -6.85 -21.86 -0.99
C ASP A 163 -6.99 -21.09 -2.31
N TRP A 164 -5.92 -21.07 -3.11
CA TRP A 164 -6.05 -20.63 -4.51
C TRP A 164 -6.67 -21.77 -5.33
N ASN A 165 -7.73 -21.46 -6.08
CA ASN A 165 -8.46 -22.45 -6.88
C ASN A 165 -7.81 -22.75 -8.25
N GLY A 166 -6.61 -22.22 -8.52
CA GLY A 166 -5.90 -22.38 -9.79
C GLY A 166 -6.40 -21.46 -10.92
N VAL A 167 -7.46 -20.69 -10.72
CA VAL A 167 -7.96 -19.73 -11.71
C VAL A 167 -7.29 -18.38 -11.47
N VAL A 168 -6.59 -17.88 -12.49
CA VAL A 168 -6.06 -16.51 -12.47
C VAL A 168 -7.25 -15.53 -12.59
N PRO A 169 -7.46 -14.60 -11.65
CA PRO A 169 -8.47 -13.55 -11.78
C PRO A 169 -7.98 -12.44 -12.71
N PHE A 170 -8.87 -11.56 -13.19
CA PHE A 170 -8.47 -10.28 -13.77
C PHE A 170 -8.32 -9.25 -12.65
N GLU A 171 -7.08 -8.82 -12.39
CA GLU A 171 -6.69 -8.05 -11.22
C GLU A 171 -5.57 -7.06 -11.54
N ILE A 172 -5.44 -6.03 -10.71
CA ILE A 172 -4.23 -5.20 -10.67
C ILE A 172 -3.12 -6.02 -10.04
N LYS A 173 -2.10 -6.36 -10.82
CA LYS A 173 -0.94 -7.10 -10.35
C LYS A 173 -0.03 -6.18 -9.54
N GLU A 174 0.40 -5.08 -10.14
CA GLU A 174 1.27 -4.09 -9.50
C GLU A 174 1.18 -2.73 -10.21
N ILE A 175 1.65 -1.68 -9.53
CA ILE A 175 1.75 -0.32 -10.04
C ILE A 175 3.16 0.16 -9.69
N ASN A 176 3.88 0.65 -10.69
CA ASN A 176 5.21 1.21 -10.53
C ASN A 176 5.25 2.66 -11.01
N ILE A 177 5.97 3.51 -10.29
CA ILE A 177 6.17 4.89 -10.72
C ILE A 177 7.10 4.97 -11.94
N LYS A 178 6.87 5.96 -12.78
CA LYS A 178 7.69 6.37 -13.92
C LYS A 178 7.89 7.89 -13.87
N PRO A 179 8.89 8.45 -14.59
CA PRO A 179 9.24 9.87 -14.46
C PRO A 179 8.08 10.84 -14.73
N ASP A 180 7.10 10.40 -15.53
CA ASP A 180 5.95 11.17 -15.97
C ASP A 180 4.61 10.43 -15.74
N GLY A 181 4.56 9.49 -14.79
CA GLY A 181 3.31 8.85 -14.36
C GLY A 181 3.51 7.46 -13.80
N PHE A 182 2.70 6.49 -14.23
CA PHE A 182 2.74 5.12 -13.70
C PHE A 182 2.72 4.05 -14.80
N LEU A 183 3.29 2.90 -14.50
CA LEU A 183 3.06 1.65 -15.23
C LEU A 183 2.14 0.79 -14.37
N ILE A 184 0.98 0.43 -14.90
CA ILE A 184 0.01 -0.45 -14.24
C ILE A 184 0.10 -1.80 -14.93
N THR A 185 0.40 -2.86 -14.18
CA THR A 185 0.47 -4.23 -14.68
C THR A 185 -0.74 -5.02 -14.18
N PHE A 186 -1.33 -5.82 -15.07
CA PHE A 186 -2.52 -6.64 -14.81
C PHE A 186 -2.17 -8.13 -14.86
N THR A 187 -3.01 -8.95 -14.23
CA THR A 187 -2.87 -10.41 -14.24
C THR A 187 -3.41 -11.07 -15.51
N LYS A 188 -4.22 -10.34 -16.28
CA LYS A 188 -4.75 -10.73 -17.60
C LYS A 188 -4.74 -9.53 -18.54
N PRO A 189 -4.79 -9.75 -19.87
CA PRO A 189 -4.85 -8.66 -20.83
C PRO A 189 -6.07 -7.76 -20.61
N VAL A 190 -5.87 -6.46 -20.76
CA VAL A 190 -6.95 -5.45 -20.80
C VAL A 190 -7.53 -5.34 -22.22
N ASP A 191 -8.76 -4.86 -22.33
CA ASP A 191 -9.27 -4.29 -23.57
C ASP A 191 -8.45 -3.04 -23.90
N LYS A 192 -7.67 -3.11 -24.99
CA LYS A 192 -6.74 -2.04 -25.36
C LYS A 192 -7.44 -0.77 -25.80
N ALA A 193 -8.62 -0.85 -26.42
CA ALA A 193 -9.36 0.32 -26.85
C ALA A 193 -9.90 1.08 -25.62
N VAL A 194 -10.44 0.37 -24.63
CA VAL A 194 -10.90 0.95 -23.37
C VAL A 194 -9.72 1.51 -22.57
N ALA A 195 -8.64 0.73 -22.42
CA ALA A 195 -7.48 1.09 -21.63
C ALA A 195 -6.66 2.25 -22.23
N ALA A 196 -6.77 2.53 -23.53
CA ALA A 196 -6.12 3.68 -24.15
C ALA A 196 -6.82 5.01 -23.85
N ARG A 197 -8.06 5.00 -23.31
CA ARG A 197 -8.82 6.21 -23.04
C ARG A 197 -8.38 6.86 -21.72
N PRO A 198 -7.93 8.13 -21.70
CA PRO A 198 -7.54 8.81 -20.47
C PRO A 198 -8.65 8.89 -19.41
N ASP A 199 -9.92 9.00 -19.83
CA ASP A 199 -11.07 9.08 -18.92
C ASP A 199 -11.46 7.73 -18.28
N ALA A 200 -10.79 6.63 -18.67
CA ALA A 200 -10.91 5.33 -18.02
C ALA A 200 -10.21 5.29 -16.65
N TYR A 201 -9.38 6.29 -16.33
CA TYR A 201 -8.58 6.37 -15.13
C TYR A 201 -9.07 7.52 -14.26
N ASN A 202 -9.59 7.21 -13.08
CA ASN A 202 -9.87 8.21 -12.06
C ASN A 202 -8.79 8.10 -10.97
N ILE A 203 -7.99 9.14 -10.80
CA ILE A 203 -6.86 9.14 -9.87
C ILE A 203 -6.96 10.40 -9.01
N THR A 204 -7.32 10.25 -7.75
CA THR A 204 -7.23 11.33 -6.77
C THR A 204 -5.94 11.22 -5.98
N THR A 205 -5.51 12.31 -5.36
CA THR A 205 -4.34 12.30 -4.48
C THR A 205 -4.64 13.02 -3.19
N TYR A 206 -3.97 12.65 -2.11
CA TYR A 206 -4.05 13.31 -0.80
C TYR A 206 -2.83 12.93 0.03
N THR A 207 -2.61 13.66 1.11
CA THR A 207 -1.64 13.29 2.15
C THR A 207 -2.27 13.40 3.54
N HIS A 208 -1.45 13.30 4.58
CA HIS A 208 -1.86 13.42 5.97
C HIS A 208 -1.03 14.50 6.67
N ILE A 209 -1.63 15.11 7.68
CA ILE A 209 -0.93 15.98 8.60
C ILE A 209 0.10 15.12 9.34
N TYR A 210 1.34 15.58 9.39
CA TYR A 210 2.38 14.98 10.22
C TYR A 210 2.43 15.72 11.55
N HIS A 211 1.84 15.11 12.57
CA HIS A 211 1.66 15.70 13.90
C HIS A 211 1.60 14.61 14.97
N GLY A 212 1.68 15.01 16.24
CA GLY A 212 1.72 14.08 17.36
C GLY A 212 0.37 13.51 17.84
N ALA A 213 -0.77 14.02 17.33
CA ALA A 213 -2.10 13.57 17.78
C ALA A 213 -2.49 12.21 17.17
N TYR A 214 -3.48 11.55 17.76
CA TYR A 214 -3.90 10.22 17.32
C TYR A 214 -4.74 10.29 16.05
N GLY A 215 -4.26 9.62 14.99
CA GLY A 215 -4.83 9.68 13.65
C GLY A 215 -4.59 11.03 12.96
N SER A 216 -4.83 11.08 11.65
CA SER A 216 -4.85 12.32 10.88
C SER A 216 -5.94 12.22 9.80
N PRO A 217 -6.65 13.31 9.49
CA PRO A 217 -7.50 13.37 8.31
C PRO A 217 -6.67 13.23 7.02
N GLU A 218 -7.33 12.87 5.92
CA GLU A 218 -6.84 13.10 4.56
C GLU A 218 -6.90 14.61 4.27
N VAL A 219 -5.80 15.19 3.77
CA VAL A 219 -5.66 16.62 3.46
C VAL A 219 -4.98 16.82 2.10
N ASP A 220 -5.03 18.06 1.61
CA ASP A 220 -4.37 18.50 0.38
C ASP A 220 -4.84 17.70 -0.85
N GLN A 221 -6.16 17.44 -0.93
CA GLN A 221 -6.75 16.66 -2.01
C GLN A 221 -6.54 17.30 -3.38
N THR A 222 -6.16 16.49 -4.36
CA THR A 222 -6.13 16.88 -5.78
C THR A 222 -6.67 15.75 -6.67
N THR A 223 -6.96 16.07 -7.93
CA THR A 223 -7.29 15.08 -8.96
C THR A 223 -6.20 15.11 -10.03
N ALA A 224 -5.54 13.97 -10.27
CA ALA A 224 -4.51 13.88 -11.27
C ALA A 224 -5.13 13.81 -12.68
N ARG A 225 -4.66 14.69 -13.56
CA ARG A 225 -5.06 14.69 -14.97
C ARG A 225 -4.24 13.67 -15.75
N VAL A 226 -4.93 12.66 -16.31
CA VAL A 226 -4.31 11.67 -17.20
C VAL A 226 -4.22 12.27 -18.60
N LEU A 227 -2.99 12.41 -19.11
CA LEU A 227 -2.74 12.97 -20.44
C LEU A 227 -2.82 11.89 -21.52
N ARG A 228 -2.30 10.71 -21.21
CA ARG A 228 -2.19 9.61 -22.16
C ARG A 228 -2.16 8.27 -21.43
N ALA A 229 -2.79 7.26 -22.01
CA ALA A 229 -2.67 5.88 -21.58
C ALA A 229 -2.28 5.01 -22.78
N VAL A 230 -1.22 4.22 -22.64
CA VAL A 230 -0.70 3.37 -23.71
C VAL A 230 -0.66 1.92 -23.23
N PRO A 231 -1.63 1.07 -23.61
CA PRO A 231 -1.56 -0.35 -23.33
C PRO A 231 -0.40 -1.01 -24.08
N SER A 232 0.25 -1.99 -23.47
CA SER A 232 1.27 -2.82 -24.10
C SER A 232 0.67 -3.69 -25.21
N ALA A 233 1.53 -4.22 -26.09
CA ALA A 233 1.10 -5.05 -27.21
C ALA A 233 0.29 -6.28 -26.77
N ASP A 234 0.74 -6.93 -25.69
CA ASP A 234 0.10 -8.08 -25.03
C ASP A 234 -1.10 -7.70 -24.12
N GLY A 235 -1.34 -6.41 -23.91
CA GLY A 235 -2.40 -5.90 -23.02
C GLY A 235 -2.17 -6.15 -21.53
N LEU A 236 -1.02 -6.69 -21.11
CA LEU A 236 -0.75 -6.99 -19.69
C LEU A 236 -0.33 -5.76 -18.88
N SER A 237 -0.06 -4.64 -19.53
CA SER A 237 0.28 -3.40 -18.83
C SER A 237 -0.23 -2.17 -19.55
N VAL A 238 -0.33 -1.06 -18.82
CA VAL A 238 -0.67 0.26 -19.38
C VAL A 238 0.26 1.31 -18.80
N ARG A 239 0.94 2.06 -19.69
CA ARG A 239 1.71 3.24 -19.33
C ARG A 239 0.76 4.44 -19.25
N VAL A 240 0.50 4.91 -18.03
CA VAL A 240 -0.39 6.05 -17.74
C VAL A 240 0.44 7.31 -17.47
N GLN A 241 0.43 8.25 -18.40
CA GLN A 241 1.09 9.54 -18.26
C GLN A 241 0.18 10.54 -17.53
N LEU A 242 0.71 11.18 -16.51
CA LEU A 242 0.02 12.22 -15.75
C LEU A 242 0.60 13.59 -16.09
N GLU A 243 -0.22 14.63 -16.00
CA GLU A 243 0.24 16.02 -16.09
C GLU A 243 1.22 16.35 -14.96
N THR A 244 0.88 15.92 -13.74
CA THR A 244 1.69 16.12 -12.54
C THR A 244 1.59 14.90 -11.63
N ILE A 245 2.70 14.50 -11.03
CA ILE A 245 2.76 13.53 -9.92
C ILE A 245 3.00 14.32 -8.64
N MET A 246 2.15 14.11 -7.62
CA MET A 246 2.28 14.79 -6.33
C MET A 246 3.20 14.01 -5.39
N GLU A 247 4.40 14.52 -5.10
CA GLU A 247 5.29 13.94 -4.07
C GLU A 247 4.65 14.06 -2.67
N ASP A 248 4.94 13.11 -1.78
CA ASP A 248 4.36 12.91 -0.42
C ASP A 248 2.86 12.52 -0.40
N HIS A 249 2.23 12.39 -1.57
CA HIS A 249 0.84 12.00 -1.65
C HIS A 249 0.68 10.49 -1.82
N ILE A 250 -0.49 10.02 -1.42
CA ILE A 250 -1.06 8.76 -1.86
C ILE A 250 -1.83 9.05 -3.14
N HIS A 251 -1.54 8.34 -4.22
CA HIS A 251 -2.34 8.31 -5.44
C HIS A 251 -3.35 7.17 -5.33
N ASP A 252 -4.62 7.53 -5.25
CA ASP A 252 -5.79 6.68 -5.09
C ASP A 252 -6.39 6.38 -6.46
N PHE A 253 -6.09 5.19 -6.98
CA PHE A 253 -6.55 4.73 -8.28
C PHE A 253 -7.95 4.14 -8.17
N ASP A 254 -8.83 4.55 -9.07
CA ASP A 254 -10.08 3.89 -9.39
C ASP A 254 -10.10 3.50 -10.87
N LEU A 255 -9.99 2.20 -11.11
CA LEU A 255 -9.92 1.59 -12.43
C LEU A 255 -11.22 0.84 -12.78
N ALA A 256 -12.36 1.21 -12.19
CA ALA A 256 -13.62 0.49 -12.40
C ALA A 256 -14.09 0.43 -13.87
N LYS A 257 -13.61 1.36 -14.71
CA LYS A 257 -13.88 1.39 -16.16
C LYS A 257 -12.99 0.45 -16.97
N ILE A 258 -11.88 -0.06 -16.40
CA ILE A 258 -10.98 -0.98 -17.07
C ILE A 258 -11.61 -2.37 -17.10
N VAL A 259 -11.62 -2.97 -18.29
CA VAL A 259 -12.20 -4.28 -18.56
C VAL A 259 -11.21 -5.14 -19.34
N ALA A 260 -11.38 -6.45 -19.27
CA ALA A 260 -10.72 -7.42 -20.14
C ALA A 260 -11.43 -7.49 -21.51
N PRO A 261 -10.82 -8.07 -22.55
CA PRO A 261 -11.41 -8.18 -23.89
C PRO A 261 -12.75 -8.93 -23.93
N ASP A 262 -13.01 -9.80 -22.95
CA ASP A 262 -14.27 -10.54 -22.79
C ASP A 262 -15.34 -9.74 -22.01
N GLY A 263 -15.05 -8.47 -21.66
CA GLY A 263 -15.90 -7.63 -20.83
C GLY A 263 -15.78 -7.88 -19.32
N GLY A 264 -14.91 -8.80 -18.90
CA GLY A 264 -14.62 -9.09 -17.51
C GLY A 264 -14.11 -7.86 -16.76
N ARG A 265 -14.61 -7.63 -15.54
CA ARG A 265 -14.18 -6.52 -14.67
C ARG A 265 -13.05 -6.94 -13.75
N LEU A 266 -12.27 -5.97 -13.31
CA LEU A 266 -11.33 -6.17 -12.21
C LEU A 266 -12.08 -6.68 -10.97
N VAL A 267 -11.53 -7.70 -10.31
CA VAL A 267 -12.08 -8.16 -9.02
C VAL A 267 -11.95 -7.05 -7.97
N HIS A 268 -10.80 -6.36 -7.95
CA HIS A 268 -10.62 -5.13 -7.19
C HIS A 268 -10.14 -4.00 -8.10
N SER A 269 -10.96 -2.95 -8.23
CA SER A 269 -10.65 -1.80 -9.08
C SER A 269 -9.83 -0.71 -8.39
N LYS A 270 -9.56 -0.85 -7.09
CA LYS A 270 -8.88 0.15 -6.25
C LYS A 270 -7.43 -0.25 -5.99
N ALA A 271 -6.54 0.74 -6.02
CA ALA A 271 -5.15 0.61 -5.59
C ALA A 271 -4.66 1.95 -5.05
N TYR A 272 -3.66 1.92 -4.17
CA TYR A 272 -3.15 3.13 -3.52
C TYR A 272 -1.64 3.14 -3.56
N TYR A 273 -1.04 4.10 -4.26
CA TYR A 273 0.41 4.22 -4.39
C TYR A 273 0.94 5.36 -3.53
N THR A 274 1.96 5.13 -2.72
CA THR A 274 2.65 6.16 -1.92
C THR A 274 3.83 6.71 -2.71
N VAL A 275 3.81 8.00 -3.06
CA VAL A 275 4.93 8.65 -3.76
C VAL A 275 5.82 9.37 -2.76
N ASN A 276 7.01 8.81 -2.51
CA ASN A 276 8.04 9.49 -1.73
C ASN A 276 9.05 10.21 -2.64
N GLU A 277 9.38 9.60 -3.77
CA GLU A 277 10.37 10.05 -4.76
C GLU A 277 9.82 9.80 -6.17
N ILE A 278 10.24 10.64 -7.12
CA ILE A 278 9.95 10.48 -8.55
C ILE A 278 11.28 10.14 -9.26
N PRO A 279 11.33 9.06 -10.08
CA PRO A 279 12.56 8.71 -10.78
C PRO A 279 12.94 9.80 -11.79
N GLY A 280 14.25 9.98 -11.99
CA GLY A 280 14.78 10.88 -13.02
C GLY A 280 14.33 10.50 -14.44
N ARG A 281 14.29 11.48 -15.34
CA ARG A 281 14.05 11.25 -16.77
C ARG A 281 15.24 10.60 -17.46
#